data_AF-A0A521IL94-F1
#
_entry.id   AF-A0A521IL94-F1
#
_cell.length_a   1.000
_cell.length_b   1.000
_cell.length_c   1.000
_cell.angle_alpha   90.00
_cell.angle_beta   90.00
_cell.angle_gamma   90.00
#
_symmetry.space_group_name_H-M   'P 1'
#
loop_
_entity.id
_entity.type
_entity.pdbx_description
1 polymer ?
#
loop_
_entity_poly.entity_id
_entity_poly.type
_entity_poly.pdbx_seq_one_letter_code
_entity_poly.pdbx_strand_id
1 'polypeptide(L)'
;MKDTPLIVQSDRSLLLDVHHPDSEACRKDLIRFCELVKSPEHMHTYRISEISLWNASGEGLDGEAIVEMIKKWSKFPPPESVLFFVRDIAGRWGSLVLTESTDEAYYLLTISIEKIRLEIKHRKELMKILVVKDEDSFLVERYLRGELKLRLIKLGYPVDDRIPLEKGPPLMFDKRKTTLGGQPFIVRPYQSQAADALLGDLGRGRGFGTIVLPCGSGKTIVGLEIMSRLKTSTLIVTTNVVAVHQWMREILDKTTLEREDVGEYTGNLKERKPITV
;
A
#
# COMPACT_ATOMS: atom_id res chain seq x y z
N MET A 1 14.25 -8.55 34.32
CA MET A 1 13.86 -8.73 32.91
C MET A 1 12.46 -8.17 32.75
N LYS A 2 12.14 -7.51 31.63
CA LYS A 2 10.77 -7.02 31.41
C LYS A 2 9.88 -8.22 31.08
N ASP A 3 8.70 -8.28 31.69
CA ASP A 3 7.67 -9.25 31.34
C ASP A 3 6.85 -8.68 30.18
N THR A 4 7.31 -8.93 28.96
CA THR A 4 6.73 -8.41 27.73
C THR A 4 6.72 -9.48 26.64
N PRO A 5 5.83 -9.38 25.63
CA PRO A 5 5.48 -10.51 24.77
C PRO A 5 6.43 -10.73 23.58
N LEU A 6 7.42 -9.85 23.36
CA LEU A 6 8.16 -9.78 22.09
C LEU A 6 9.63 -10.19 22.25
N ILE A 7 10.14 -10.99 21.31
CA ILE A 7 11.58 -11.26 21.16
C ILE A 7 12.03 -10.72 19.81
N VAL A 8 13.04 -9.85 19.81
CA VAL A 8 13.61 -9.24 18.60
C VAL A 8 14.91 -9.96 18.23
N GLN A 9 14.99 -10.50 17.02
CA GLN A 9 16.14 -11.24 16.53
C GLN A 9 17.03 -10.36 15.62
N SER A 10 18.32 -10.69 15.53
CA SER A 10 19.31 -9.93 14.75
C SER A 10 19.06 -9.95 13.25
N ASP A 11 18.29 -10.91 12.75
CA ASP A 11 17.89 -11.03 11.34
C ASP A 11 16.64 -10.18 10.99
N ARG A 12 16.15 -9.37 11.95
CA ARG A 12 14.95 -8.52 11.87
C ARG A 12 13.63 -9.28 11.94
N SER A 13 13.65 -10.54 12.37
CA SER A 13 12.43 -11.26 12.75
C SER A 13 12.04 -10.95 14.19
N LEU A 14 10.73 -10.91 14.43
CA LEU A 14 10.12 -10.57 15.71
C LEU A 14 9.16 -11.70 16.09
N LEU A 15 9.38 -12.31 17.25
CA LEU A 15 8.57 -13.42 17.76
C LEU A 15 7.64 -12.88 18.86
N LEU A 16 6.33 -12.95 18.61
CA LEU A 16 5.29 -12.50 19.52
C LEU A 16 4.64 -13.71 20.20
N ASP A 17 4.76 -13.78 21.52
CA ASP A 17 4.04 -14.75 22.34
C ASP A 17 2.55 -14.38 22.39
N VAL A 18 1.70 -15.26 21.87
CA VAL A 18 0.26 -15.03 21.74
C VAL A 18 -0.46 -15.15 23.09
N HIS A 19 0.09 -15.93 24.03
CA HIS A 19 -0.53 -16.21 25.33
C HIS A 19 -0.29 -15.12 26.37
N HIS A 20 0.65 -14.21 26.09
CA HIS A 20 0.93 -13.10 26.99
C HIS A 20 -0.25 -12.11 27.03
N PRO A 21 -0.65 -11.56 28.20
CA PRO A 21 -1.79 -10.65 28.33
C PRO A 21 -1.76 -9.44 27.39
N ASP A 22 -0.57 -8.90 27.14
CA ASP A 22 -0.36 -7.74 26.25
C ASP A 22 -0.18 -8.11 24.75
N SER A 23 -0.38 -9.36 24.35
CA SER A 23 -0.10 -9.82 22.97
C SER A 23 -0.88 -9.02 21.92
N GLU A 24 -2.17 -8.76 22.17
CA GLU A 24 -3.02 -7.99 21.26
C GLU A 24 -2.65 -6.50 21.21
N ALA A 25 -2.19 -5.92 22.32
CA ALA A 25 -1.70 -4.54 22.33
C ALA A 25 -0.37 -4.42 21.56
N CYS A 26 0.54 -5.38 21.76
CA CYS A 26 1.78 -5.46 20.99
C CYS A 26 1.51 -5.66 19.51
N ARG A 27 0.58 -6.55 19.15
CA ARG A 27 0.16 -6.80 17.77
C ARG A 27 -0.31 -5.54 17.07
N LYS A 28 -1.13 -4.72 17.73
CA LYS A 28 -1.61 -3.44 17.18
C LYS A 28 -0.49 -2.45 16.87
N ASP A 29 0.58 -2.44 17.66
CA ASP A 29 1.76 -1.62 17.37
C ASP A 29 2.60 -2.24 16.23
N LEU A 30 2.84 -3.56 16.26
CA LEU A 30 3.67 -4.25 15.26
C LEU A 30 3.12 -4.14 13.83
N ILE A 31 1.81 -4.26 13.63
CA ILE A 31 1.21 -4.20 12.28
C ILE A 31 1.45 -2.86 11.57
N ARG A 32 1.85 -1.81 12.29
CA ARG A 32 2.12 -0.49 11.73
C ARG A 32 3.47 -0.40 11.02
N PHE A 33 4.42 -1.27 11.34
CA PHE A 33 5.78 -1.22 10.79
C PHE A 33 6.41 -2.59 10.50
N CYS A 34 5.67 -3.69 10.70
CA CYS A 34 6.10 -5.05 10.40
C CYS A 34 5.10 -5.77 9.49
N GLU A 35 5.61 -6.77 8.77
CA GLU A 35 4.80 -7.73 8.02
C GLU A 35 4.62 -9.02 8.84
N LEU A 36 3.41 -9.59 8.84
CA LEU A 36 3.17 -10.90 9.43
C LEU A 36 3.67 -11.99 8.47
N VAL A 37 4.60 -12.82 8.95
CA VAL A 37 5.20 -13.93 8.17
C VAL A 37 4.48 -15.26 8.46
N LYS A 38 4.22 -15.55 9.75
CA LYS A 38 3.57 -16.80 10.19
C LYS A 38 2.72 -16.51 11.44
N SER A 39 1.57 -17.17 11.55
CA SER A 39 0.69 -17.09 12.73
C SER A 39 0.21 -18.46 13.22
N PRO A 40 1.11 -19.32 13.73
CA PRO A 40 0.74 -20.54 14.44
C PRO A 40 0.19 -20.23 15.84
N GLU A 41 -0.40 -21.23 16.48
CA GLU A 41 -1.20 -21.10 17.71
C GLU A 41 -0.49 -20.41 18.89
N HIS A 42 0.82 -20.61 19.07
CA HIS A 42 1.52 -20.11 20.26
C HIS A 42 2.44 -18.90 20.00
N MET A 43 2.94 -18.73 18.79
CA MET A 43 3.99 -17.75 18.51
C MET A 43 3.84 -17.17 17.11
N HIS A 44 3.51 -15.89 17.00
CA HIS A 44 3.47 -15.23 15.69
C HIS A 44 4.86 -14.72 15.30
N THR A 45 5.21 -14.84 14.03
CA THR A 45 6.46 -14.31 13.48
C THR A 45 6.17 -13.12 12.59
N TYR A 46 6.75 -11.99 12.94
CA TYR A 46 6.74 -10.74 12.18
C TYR A 46 8.14 -10.47 11.60
N ARG A 47 8.20 -9.61 10.59
CA ARG A 47 9.48 -9.17 10.00
C ARG A 47 9.44 -7.67 9.72
N ILE A 48 10.54 -7.00 10.04
CA ILE A 48 10.80 -5.63 9.61
C ILE A 48 11.43 -5.69 8.20
N SER A 49 10.79 -5.06 7.23
CA SER A 49 11.29 -4.89 5.86
C SER A 49 11.54 -3.40 5.57
N GLU A 50 12.24 -3.10 4.48
CA GLU A 50 12.41 -1.70 4.07
C GLU A 50 11.07 -1.06 3.71
N ILE A 51 10.22 -1.81 3.00
CA ILE A 51 8.90 -1.38 2.58
C ILE A 51 7.99 -1.14 3.80
N SER A 52 8.02 -2.01 4.81
CA SER A 52 7.18 -1.86 6.00
C SER A 52 7.55 -0.60 6.79
N LEU A 53 8.85 -0.26 6.86
CA LEU A 53 9.33 0.97 7.48
C LEU A 53 8.97 2.22 6.67
N TRP A 54 9.10 2.19 5.34
CA TRP A 54 8.71 3.32 4.50
C TRP A 54 7.21 3.58 4.51
N ASN A 55 6.40 2.52 4.52
CA ASN A 55 4.95 2.65 4.68
C ASN A 55 4.62 3.28 6.05
N ALA A 56 5.26 2.82 7.12
CA ALA A 56 5.09 3.40 8.45
C ALA A 56 5.45 4.90 8.49
N SER A 57 6.61 5.27 7.93
CA SER A 57 7.03 6.67 7.82
C SER A 57 6.07 7.50 6.96
N GLY A 58 5.54 6.93 5.87
CA GLY A 58 4.51 7.56 5.03
C GLY A 58 3.21 7.84 5.77
N GLU A 59 2.88 7.02 6.78
CA GLU A 59 1.77 7.23 7.70
C GLU A 59 2.12 8.14 8.90
N GLY A 60 3.32 8.73 8.91
CA GLY A 60 3.77 9.66 9.95
C GLY A 60 4.38 8.99 11.19
N LEU A 61 4.70 7.69 11.13
CA LEU A 61 5.42 7.01 12.21
C LEU A 61 6.93 7.09 11.96
N ASP A 62 7.62 7.98 12.67
CA ASP A 62 9.06 8.17 12.50
C ASP A 62 9.90 7.01 13.07
N GLY A 63 11.18 6.96 12.66
CA GLY A 63 12.09 5.88 13.04
C GLY A 63 12.36 5.78 14.53
N GLU A 64 12.36 6.89 15.28
CA GLU A 64 12.60 6.83 16.73
C GLU A 64 11.35 6.32 17.46
N ALA A 65 10.15 6.71 17.03
CA ALA A 65 8.91 6.17 17.54
C ALA A 65 8.82 4.65 17.32
N ILE A 66 9.25 4.14 16.16
CA ILE A 66 9.34 2.69 15.89
C ILE A 66 10.34 2.03 16.85
N VAL A 67 11.53 2.63 17.03
CA VAL A 67 12.55 2.11 17.96
C VAL A 67 12.01 2.05 19.39
N GLU A 68 11.32 3.08 19.85
CA GLU A 68 10.72 3.10 21.19
C GLU A 68 9.61 2.05 21.34
N MET A 69 8.79 1.80 20.31
CA MET A 69 7.82 0.69 20.31
C MET A 69 8.52 -0.67 20.41
N ILE A 70 9.61 -0.89 19.68
CA ILE A 70 10.39 -2.12 19.74
C ILE A 70 10.96 -2.31 21.16
N LYS A 71 11.60 -1.28 21.74
CA LYS A 71 12.16 -1.33 23.11
C LYS A 71 11.08 -1.49 24.19
N LYS A 72 9.90 -0.93 23.98
CA LYS A 72 8.73 -1.05 24.88
C LYS A 72 8.31 -2.51 25.00
N TRP A 73 8.16 -3.20 23.86
CA TRP A 73 7.63 -4.56 23.81
C TRP A 73 8.68 -5.66 23.98
N SER A 74 9.95 -5.37 23.70
CA SER A 74 11.00 -6.40 23.71
C SER A 74 11.35 -6.90 25.12
N LYS A 75 11.27 -8.22 25.29
CA LYS A 75 11.61 -8.96 26.53
C LYS A 75 13.09 -8.87 26.87
N PHE A 76 13.91 -8.89 25.83
CA PHE A 76 15.37 -8.73 25.90
C PHE A 76 15.79 -7.41 25.25
N PRO A 77 16.96 -6.85 25.59
CA PRO A 77 17.51 -5.71 24.84
C PRO A 77 17.55 -6.02 23.33
N PRO A 78 16.88 -5.22 22.48
CA PRO A 78 16.92 -5.44 21.03
C PRO A 78 18.36 -5.31 20.50
N PRO A 79 18.74 -6.06 19.44
CA PRO A 79 20.03 -5.89 18.81
C PRO A 79 20.22 -4.47 18.26
N GLU A 80 21.33 -3.81 18.57
CA GLU A 80 21.63 -2.44 18.09
C GLU A 80 21.66 -2.35 16.55
N SER A 81 22.04 -3.43 15.87
CA SER A 81 21.98 -3.50 14.40
C SER A 81 20.55 -3.34 13.85
N VAL A 82 19.55 -3.86 14.56
CA VAL A 82 18.13 -3.71 14.18
C VAL A 82 17.67 -2.28 14.44
N LEU A 83 18.03 -1.70 15.58
CA LEU A 83 17.66 -0.31 15.90
C LEU A 83 18.30 0.69 14.93
N PHE A 84 19.57 0.48 14.58
CA PHE A 84 20.27 1.26 13.56
C PHE A 84 19.59 1.12 12.19
N PHE A 85 19.27 -0.11 11.78
CA PHE A 85 18.56 -0.37 10.52
C PHE A 85 17.22 0.36 10.46
N VAL A 86 16.42 0.31 11.53
CA VAL A 86 15.13 1.01 11.60
C VAL A 86 15.31 2.51 11.40
N ARG A 87 16.25 3.15 12.13
CA ARG A 87 16.51 4.59 12.01
C ARG A 87 17.00 4.98 10.63
N ASP A 88 17.98 4.26 10.09
CA ASP A 88 18.55 4.55 8.77
C ASP A 88 17.49 4.45 7.68
N ILE A 89 16.73 3.36 7.64
CA ILE A 89 15.77 3.11 6.58
C ILE A 89 14.54 4.02 6.71
N ALA A 90 13.98 4.20 7.91
CA ALA A 90 12.85 5.09 8.14
C ALA A 90 13.21 6.56 7.86
N GLY A 91 14.44 6.97 8.19
CA GLY A 91 14.96 8.33 7.98
C GLY A 91 15.17 8.71 6.50
N ARG A 92 15.15 7.74 5.58
CA ARG A 92 15.18 8.03 4.14
C ARG A 92 13.85 8.52 3.61
N TRP A 93 12.73 8.22 4.29
CA TRP A 93 11.43 8.69 3.84
C TRP A 93 11.35 10.22 3.87
N GLY A 94 10.74 10.83 2.85
CA GLY A 94 10.65 12.29 2.72
C GLY A 94 11.95 12.96 2.26
N SER A 95 13.04 12.22 2.07
CA SER A 95 14.28 12.79 1.51
C SER A 95 14.24 12.99 0.00
N LEU A 96 13.39 12.24 -0.70
CA LEU A 96 13.04 12.41 -2.11
C LEU A 96 11.54 12.71 -2.18
N VAL A 97 11.18 13.92 -2.58
CA VAL A 97 9.78 14.36 -2.66
C VAL A 97 9.43 14.64 -4.11
N LEU A 98 8.34 14.06 -4.59
CA LEU A 98 7.82 14.27 -5.94
C LEU A 98 6.53 15.11 -5.88
N THR A 99 6.50 16.25 -6.58
CA THR A 99 5.37 17.18 -6.63
C THR A 99 5.03 17.57 -8.07
N GLU A 100 3.89 18.27 -8.24
CA GLU A 100 3.59 18.96 -9.49
C GLU A 100 4.68 19.97 -9.84
N SER A 101 4.94 20.15 -11.13
CA SER A 101 5.81 21.20 -11.67
C SER A 101 4.96 22.36 -12.19
N THR A 102 5.60 23.50 -12.41
CA THR A 102 4.98 24.63 -13.15
C THR A 102 4.84 24.34 -14.64
N ASP A 103 5.60 23.36 -15.15
CA ASP A 103 5.51 22.87 -16.53
C ASP A 103 4.67 21.59 -16.57
N GLU A 104 3.57 21.61 -17.31
CA GLU A 104 2.63 20.49 -17.43
C GLU A 104 3.24 19.23 -18.06
N ALA A 105 4.40 19.31 -18.72
CA ALA A 105 5.09 18.14 -19.24
C ALA A 105 5.86 17.35 -18.16
N TYR A 106 6.11 17.96 -16.99
CA TYR A 106 7.01 17.42 -15.98
C TYR A 106 6.41 17.37 -14.58
N TYR A 107 7.01 16.53 -13.74
CA TYR A 107 6.95 16.59 -12.29
C TYR A 107 8.28 17.10 -11.73
N LEU A 108 8.25 17.61 -10.51
CA LEU A 108 9.42 18.09 -9.79
C LEU A 108 9.84 17.07 -8.72
N LEU A 109 11.05 16.56 -8.81
CA LEU A 109 11.70 15.74 -7.79
C LEU A 109 12.68 16.61 -6.99
N THR A 110 12.43 16.81 -5.71
CA THR A 110 13.34 17.50 -4.78
C THR A 110 14.04 16.48 -3.89
N ILE A 111 15.36 16.65 -3.72
CA ILE A 111 16.20 15.75 -2.93
C ILE A 111 16.94 16.55 -1.85
N SER A 112 16.54 16.38 -0.60
CA SER A 112 17.06 17.18 0.52
C SER A 112 18.42 16.71 1.04
N ILE A 113 18.77 15.43 0.83
CA ILE A 113 20.03 14.86 1.30
C ILE A 113 21.08 14.94 0.18
N GLU A 114 22.13 15.74 0.39
CA GLU A 114 23.20 15.95 -0.58
C GLU A 114 23.88 14.65 -1.03
N LYS A 115 24.15 13.72 -0.10
CA LYS A 115 24.78 12.43 -0.43
C LYS A 115 23.96 11.62 -1.43
N ILE A 116 22.63 11.55 -1.24
CA ILE A 116 21.72 10.85 -2.16
C ILE A 116 21.71 11.55 -3.52
N ARG A 117 21.66 12.88 -3.51
CA ARG A 117 21.66 13.71 -4.71
C ARG A 117 22.93 13.52 -5.54
N LEU A 118 24.10 13.52 -4.90
CA LEU A 118 25.37 13.23 -5.56
C LEU A 118 25.37 11.81 -6.13
N GLU A 119 24.91 10.82 -5.38
CA GLU A 119 24.82 9.44 -5.86
C GLU A 119 23.93 9.33 -7.11
N ILE A 120 22.75 9.98 -7.11
CA ILE A 120 21.83 10.01 -8.26
C ILE A 120 22.49 10.65 -9.47
N LYS A 121 23.19 11.79 -9.30
CA LYS A 121 23.92 12.47 -10.39
C LYS A 121 24.97 11.59 -11.05
N HIS A 122 25.62 10.68 -10.31
CA HIS A 122 26.62 9.75 -10.86
C HIS A 122 26.01 8.52 -11.54
N ARG A 123 24.72 8.27 -11.38
CA ARG A 123 24.03 7.12 -11.99
C ARG A 123 23.48 7.49 -13.36
N LYS A 124 24.25 7.18 -14.42
CA LYS A 124 23.89 7.44 -15.82
C LYS A 124 22.47 7.01 -16.18
N GLU A 125 22.00 5.87 -15.71
CA GLU A 125 20.64 5.39 -16.00
C GLU A 125 19.56 6.30 -15.42
N LEU A 126 19.73 6.85 -14.21
CA LEU A 126 18.79 7.81 -13.64
C LEU A 126 18.86 9.15 -14.38
N MET A 127 20.06 9.59 -14.73
CA MET A 127 20.24 10.85 -15.47
C MET A 127 19.69 10.82 -16.90
N LYS A 128 19.37 9.65 -17.47
CA LYS A 128 18.64 9.56 -18.75
C LYS A 128 17.16 9.95 -18.63
N ILE A 129 16.59 9.88 -17.42
CA ILE A 129 15.16 10.15 -17.16
C ILE A 129 14.96 11.36 -16.24
N LEU A 130 16.04 12.04 -15.86
CA LEU A 130 16.04 13.21 -15.00
C LEU A 130 16.71 14.38 -15.73
N VAL A 131 16.05 15.53 -15.72
CA VAL A 131 16.64 16.79 -16.18
C VAL A 131 16.99 17.61 -14.96
N VAL A 132 18.24 18.08 -14.85
CA VAL A 132 18.66 18.95 -13.73
C VAL A 132 17.94 20.29 -13.86
N LYS A 133 17.24 20.69 -12.80
CA LYS A 133 16.59 22.01 -12.73
C LYS A 133 17.40 22.95 -11.86
N ASP A 134 17.59 22.57 -10.60
CA ASP A 134 18.34 23.36 -9.61
C ASP A 134 19.40 22.50 -8.90
N GLU A 135 20.02 23.06 -7.86
CA GLU A 135 21.04 22.35 -7.10
C GLU A 135 20.48 21.05 -6.48
N ASP A 136 19.29 21.12 -5.90
CA ASP A 136 18.55 20.11 -5.13
C ASP A 136 17.37 19.47 -5.87
N SER A 137 17.10 19.87 -7.11
CA SER A 137 15.87 19.52 -7.81
C SER A 137 16.09 19.01 -9.24
N PHE A 138 15.22 18.08 -9.66
CA PHE A 138 15.22 17.46 -10.99
C PHE A 138 13.81 17.48 -11.56
N LEU A 139 13.69 17.65 -12.88
CA LEU A 139 12.45 17.45 -13.61
C LEU A 139 12.36 16.00 -14.11
N VAL A 140 11.14 15.48 -14.09
CA VAL A 140 10.81 14.11 -14.50
C VAL A 140 9.64 14.18 -15.46
N GLU A 141 9.77 13.64 -16.68
CA GLU A 141 8.63 13.57 -17.60
C GLU A 141 7.47 12.79 -16.96
N ARG A 142 6.22 13.24 -17.16
CA ARG A 142 5.05 12.63 -16.49
C ARG A 142 4.94 11.12 -16.72
N TYR A 143 5.26 10.66 -17.93
CA TYR A 143 5.22 9.23 -18.30
C TYR A 143 6.27 8.38 -17.56
N LEU A 144 7.35 8.99 -17.08
CA LEU A 144 8.45 8.31 -16.40
C LEU A 144 8.29 8.26 -14.87
N ARG A 145 7.20 8.80 -14.30
CA ARG A 145 6.91 8.78 -12.84
C ARG A 145 7.05 7.39 -12.24
N GLY A 146 6.41 6.38 -12.84
CA GLY A 146 6.44 5.01 -12.35
C GLY A 146 7.83 4.36 -12.45
N GLU A 147 8.51 4.57 -13.58
CA GLU A 147 9.84 4.03 -13.82
C GLU A 147 10.89 4.64 -12.89
N LEU A 148 10.84 5.95 -12.67
CA LEU A 148 11.71 6.64 -11.72
C LEU A 148 11.53 6.05 -10.31
N LYS A 149 10.30 5.94 -9.83
CA LYS A 149 10.00 5.38 -8.50
C LYS A 149 10.53 3.96 -8.37
N LEU A 150 10.36 3.12 -9.40
CA LEU A 150 10.86 1.75 -9.40
C LEU A 150 12.39 1.69 -9.37
N ARG A 151 13.09 2.58 -10.07
CA ARG A 151 14.56 2.63 -10.07
C ARG A 151 15.09 3.12 -8.73
N LEU A 152 14.48 4.15 -8.14
CA LEU A 152 14.89 4.70 -6.84
C LEU A 152 14.62 3.74 -5.68
N ILE A 153 13.47 3.06 -5.66
CA ILE A 153 13.15 2.10 -4.58
C ILE A 153 14.10 0.90 -4.60
N LYS A 154 14.54 0.44 -5.78
CA LYS A 154 15.56 -0.62 -5.92
C LYS A 154 16.95 -0.21 -5.42
N LEU A 155 17.21 1.09 -5.32
CA LEU A 155 18.42 1.66 -4.73
C LEU A 155 18.27 1.93 -3.23
N GLY A 156 17.11 1.61 -2.64
CA GLY A 156 16.84 1.89 -1.24
C GLY A 156 16.44 3.35 -0.96
N TYR A 157 15.95 4.06 -1.98
CA TYR A 157 15.50 5.46 -1.88
C TYR A 157 14.00 5.55 -2.18
N PRO A 158 13.14 5.52 -1.16
CA PRO A 158 11.70 5.66 -1.36
C PRO A 158 11.37 7.10 -1.79
N VAL A 159 10.43 7.23 -2.71
CA VAL A 159 9.92 8.53 -3.16
C VAL A 159 8.63 8.83 -2.40
N ASP A 160 8.63 9.94 -1.66
CA ASP A 160 7.41 10.55 -1.12
C ASP A 160 6.67 11.25 -2.26
N ASP A 161 5.75 10.49 -2.87
CA ASP A 161 5.00 10.90 -4.03
C ASP A 161 3.73 11.64 -3.61
N ARG A 162 3.78 12.97 -3.70
CA ARG A 162 2.71 13.87 -3.25
C ARG A 162 1.79 14.33 -4.38
N ILE A 163 1.98 13.81 -5.59
CA ILE A 163 1.11 14.11 -6.73
C ILE A 163 -0.22 13.38 -6.51
N PRO A 164 -1.34 14.11 -6.47
CA PRO A 164 -2.64 13.52 -6.23
C PRO A 164 -3.02 12.54 -7.35
N LEU A 165 -3.86 11.56 -7.01
CA LEU A 165 -4.49 10.72 -8.03
C LEU A 165 -5.58 11.52 -8.74
N GLU A 166 -5.55 11.51 -10.07
CA GLU A 166 -6.66 12.03 -10.86
C GLU A 166 -7.92 11.17 -10.59
N LYS A 167 -9.05 11.84 -10.40
CA LYS A 167 -10.32 11.14 -10.19
C LYS A 167 -10.79 10.56 -11.52
N GLY A 168 -11.12 9.28 -11.51
CA GLY A 168 -11.75 8.63 -12.66
C GLY A 168 -13.14 9.21 -12.97
N PRO A 169 -13.69 8.95 -14.18
CA PRO A 169 -15.05 9.35 -14.52
C PRO A 169 -16.05 8.82 -13.48
N PRO A 170 -17.02 9.63 -13.02
CA PRO A 170 -17.97 9.20 -12.01
C PRO A 170 -18.91 8.12 -12.54
N LEU A 171 -19.21 7.13 -11.69
CA LEU A 171 -20.21 6.09 -11.93
C LEU A 171 -21.01 5.87 -10.65
N MET A 172 -22.25 6.35 -10.65
CA MET A 172 -23.12 6.27 -9.49
C MET A 172 -23.83 4.93 -9.43
N PHE A 173 -23.58 4.18 -8.37
CA PHE A 173 -24.31 2.96 -8.04
C PHE A 173 -24.28 2.74 -6.53
N ASP A 174 -25.13 1.84 -6.04
CA ASP A 174 -25.16 1.42 -4.65
C ASP A 174 -25.06 -0.10 -4.51
N LYS A 175 -24.66 -0.55 -3.31
CA LYS A 175 -24.72 -1.96 -2.94
C LYS A 175 -26.16 -2.33 -2.60
N ARG A 176 -26.61 -3.51 -3.02
CA ARG A 176 -27.93 -4.04 -2.62
C ARG A 176 -27.89 -4.52 -1.17
N LYS A 177 -29.03 -4.47 -0.46
CA LYS A 177 -29.18 -5.13 0.85
C LYS A 177 -29.42 -6.64 0.72
N THR A 178 -30.06 -7.03 -0.38
CA THR A 178 -30.36 -8.41 -0.73
C THR A 178 -29.85 -8.64 -2.14
N THR A 179 -29.11 -9.72 -2.36
CA THR A 179 -28.60 -10.09 -3.68
C THR A 179 -29.74 -10.38 -4.66
N LEU A 180 -29.46 -10.39 -5.97
CA LEU A 180 -30.44 -10.85 -6.96
C LEU A 180 -30.87 -12.30 -6.71
N GLY A 181 -29.97 -13.13 -6.17
CA GLY A 181 -30.28 -14.48 -5.68
C GLY A 181 -31.11 -14.56 -4.38
N GLY A 182 -31.58 -13.44 -3.83
CA GLY A 182 -32.47 -13.41 -2.66
C GLY A 182 -31.78 -13.58 -1.30
N GLN A 183 -30.45 -13.56 -1.23
CA GLN A 183 -29.71 -13.71 0.03
C GLN A 183 -29.34 -12.34 0.63
N PRO A 184 -29.34 -12.17 1.96
CA PRO A 184 -28.81 -10.96 2.59
C PRO A 184 -27.35 -10.72 2.21
N PHE A 185 -27.03 -9.49 1.77
CA PHE A 185 -25.66 -9.08 1.47
C PHE A 185 -25.11 -8.20 2.59
N ILE A 186 -24.06 -8.67 3.25
CA ILE A 186 -23.40 -7.96 4.34
C ILE A 186 -21.88 -7.99 4.09
N VAL A 187 -21.27 -6.80 4.12
CA VAL A 187 -19.81 -6.65 4.10
C VAL A 187 -19.28 -6.95 5.50
N ARG A 188 -18.35 -7.89 5.61
CA ARG A 188 -17.80 -8.31 6.92
C ARG A 188 -16.89 -7.22 7.50
N PRO A 189 -16.74 -7.11 8.83
CA PRO A 189 -15.92 -6.08 9.45
C PRO A 189 -14.49 -5.98 8.90
N TYR A 190 -13.80 -7.12 8.74
CA TYR A 190 -12.44 -7.13 8.17
C TYR A 190 -12.39 -6.68 6.70
N GLN A 191 -13.47 -6.85 5.94
CA GLN A 191 -13.55 -6.42 4.54
C GLN A 191 -13.71 -4.90 4.46
N SER A 192 -14.52 -4.31 5.35
CA SER A 192 -14.60 -2.85 5.50
C SER A 192 -13.26 -2.28 5.93
N GLN A 193 -12.64 -2.86 6.96
CA GLN A 193 -11.33 -2.41 7.46
C GLN A 193 -10.24 -2.47 6.38
N ALA A 194 -10.28 -3.47 5.50
CA ALA A 194 -9.36 -3.55 4.37
C ALA A 194 -9.57 -2.39 3.37
N ALA A 195 -10.83 -2.02 3.09
CA ALA A 195 -11.14 -0.85 2.27
C ALA A 195 -10.78 0.47 2.99
N ASP A 196 -11.01 0.57 4.31
CA ASP A 196 -10.64 1.71 5.14
C ASP A 196 -9.12 1.95 5.12
N ALA A 197 -8.33 0.88 5.25
CA ALA A 197 -6.87 0.96 5.21
C ALA A 197 -6.34 1.50 3.87
N LEU A 198 -6.96 1.10 2.75
CA LEU A 198 -6.57 1.55 1.41
C LEU A 198 -7.01 2.99 1.12
N LEU A 199 -8.25 3.33 1.44
CA LEU A 199 -8.86 4.59 1.05
C LEU A 199 -8.58 5.71 2.05
N GLY A 200 -8.62 5.42 3.36
CA GLY A 200 -8.56 6.42 4.42
C GLY A 200 -9.43 7.64 4.14
N ASP A 201 -8.82 8.83 4.18
CA ASP A 201 -9.44 10.12 3.85
C ASP A 201 -9.23 10.54 2.37
N LEU A 202 -8.68 9.64 1.53
CA LEU A 202 -8.22 9.93 0.16
C LEU A 202 -7.17 11.06 0.10
N GLY A 203 -6.47 11.31 1.20
CA GLY A 203 -5.38 12.26 1.30
C GLY A 203 -4.07 11.75 0.66
N ARG A 204 -2.96 12.42 1.00
CA ARG A 204 -1.64 12.10 0.46
C ARG A 204 -1.23 10.67 0.79
N GLY A 205 -0.69 9.95 -0.19
CA GLY A 205 -0.24 8.57 -0.02
C GLY A 205 -1.37 7.55 0.17
N ARG A 206 -2.64 7.94 0.00
CA ARG A 206 -3.81 7.06 0.12
C ARG A 206 -4.55 6.92 -1.21
N GLY A 207 -5.47 5.96 -1.29
CA GLY A 207 -6.25 5.67 -2.49
C GLY A 207 -5.57 4.67 -3.45
N PHE A 208 -4.42 4.13 -3.09
CA PHE A 208 -3.72 3.06 -3.80
C PHE A 208 -2.98 2.16 -2.81
N GLY A 209 -2.67 0.92 -3.21
CA GLY A 209 -1.98 -0.03 -2.33
C GLY A 209 -2.32 -1.49 -2.67
N THR A 210 -1.86 -2.41 -1.82
CA THR A 210 -2.10 -3.84 -1.97
C THR A 210 -2.80 -4.39 -0.74
N ILE A 211 -3.95 -5.04 -0.94
CA ILE A 211 -4.68 -5.75 0.11
C ILE A 211 -4.40 -7.25 -0.05
N VAL A 212 -3.81 -7.86 0.98
CA VAL A 212 -3.54 -9.30 1.00
C VAL A 212 -4.62 -10.02 1.79
N LEU A 213 -5.27 -10.99 1.16
CA LEU A 213 -6.33 -11.79 1.77
C LEU A 213 -6.13 -13.27 1.41
N PRO A 214 -6.55 -14.24 2.24
CA PRO A 214 -6.51 -15.66 1.89
C PRO A 214 -7.57 -16.03 0.83
N CYS A 215 -7.49 -17.22 0.25
CA CYS A 215 -8.54 -17.72 -0.65
C CYS A 215 -9.87 -17.86 0.10
N GLY A 216 -11.00 -17.60 -0.57
CA GLY A 216 -12.33 -17.72 0.03
C GLY A 216 -12.76 -16.61 1.00
N SER A 217 -11.88 -15.64 1.32
CA SER A 217 -12.21 -14.53 2.24
C SER A 217 -13.08 -13.41 1.63
N GLY A 218 -13.50 -13.55 0.37
CA GLY A 218 -14.28 -12.54 -0.34
C GLY A 218 -13.45 -11.36 -0.85
N LYS A 219 -12.35 -11.63 -1.57
CA LYS A 219 -11.54 -10.58 -2.24
C LYS A 219 -12.39 -9.70 -3.16
N THR A 220 -13.32 -10.32 -3.90
CA THR A 220 -14.29 -9.63 -4.77
C THR A 220 -15.15 -8.64 -3.99
N ILE A 221 -15.59 -9.01 -2.77
CA ILE A 221 -16.42 -8.14 -1.94
C ILE A 221 -15.64 -6.92 -1.47
N VAL A 222 -14.35 -7.06 -1.15
CA VAL A 222 -13.49 -5.91 -0.81
C VAL A 222 -13.34 -4.97 -2.02
N GLY A 223 -13.16 -5.51 -3.23
CA GLY A 223 -13.15 -4.68 -4.44
C GLY A 223 -14.47 -3.96 -4.68
N LEU A 224 -15.61 -4.64 -4.52
CA LEU A 224 -16.94 -4.01 -4.59
C LEU A 224 -17.12 -2.91 -3.54
N GLU A 225 -16.63 -3.13 -2.31
CA GLU A 225 -16.67 -2.13 -1.25
C GLU A 225 -15.88 -0.88 -1.66
N ILE A 226 -14.66 -1.05 -2.17
CA ILE A 226 -13.81 0.03 -2.68
C ILE A 226 -14.51 0.77 -3.84
N MET A 227 -15.01 0.05 -4.83
CA MET A 227 -15.73 0.63 -5.97
C MET A 227 -16.95 1.45 -5.51
N SER A 228 -17.72 0.93 -4.54
CA SER A 228 -18.92 1.61 -4.04
C SER A 228 -18.63 2.89 -3.27
N ARG A 229 -17.41 3.04 -2.73
CA ARG A 229 -16.95 4.25 -2.03
C ARG A 229 -16.36 5.27 -2.99
N LEU A 230 -15.61 4.80 -3.99
CA LEU A 230 -15.01 5.67 -5.00
C LEU A 230 -16.05 6.18 -6.00
N LYS A 231 -17.05 5.36 -6.35
CA LYS A 231 -18.10 5.67 -7.35
C LYS A 231 -17.51 6.21 -8.65
N THR A 232 -16.50 5.53 -9.16
CA THR A 232 -15.84 5.85 -10.44
C THR A 232 -15.84 4.64 -11.37
N SER A 233 -15.74 4.88 -12.67
CA SER A 233 -15.44 3.85 -13.67
C SER A 233 -14.21 3.05 -13.24
N THR A 234 -14.28 1.73 -13.40
CA THR A 234 -13.28 0.79 -12.84
C THR A 234 -12.86 -0.23 -13.88
N LEU A 235 -11.55 -0.42 -14.03
CA LEU A 235 -10.96 -1.54 -14.76
C LEU A 235 -10.53 -2.61 -13.77
N ILE A 236 -11.03 -3.84 -13.94
CA ILE A 236 -10.70 -4.99 -13.10
C ILE A 236 -9.86 -5.94 -13.94
N VAL A 237 -8.59 -6.13 -13.60
CA VAL A 237 -7.71 -7.05 -14.35
C VAL A 237 -7.67 -8.39 -13.63
N THR A 238 -7.96 -9.47 -14.35
CA THR A 238 -7.93 -10.83 -13.81
C THR A 238 -7.05 -11.76 -14.65
N THR A 239 -6.74 -12.95 -14.14
CA THR A 239 -5.79 -13.87 -14.78
C THR A 239 -6.41 -14.77 -15.86
N ASN A 240 -7.75 -14.92 -15.88
CA ASN A 240 -8.43 -15.81 -16.81
C ASN A 240 -9.92 -15.44 -16.96
N VAL A 241 -10.54 -15.95 -18.03
CA VAL A 241 -11.95 -15.68 -18.38
C VAL A 241 -12.93 -16.13 -17.29
N VAL A 242 -12.63 -17.21 -16.55
CA VAL A 242 -13.49 -17.67 -15.45
C VAL A 242 -13.55 -16.63 -14.34
N ALA A 243 -12.42 -16.00 -14.00
CA ALA A 243 -12.37 -14.92 -13.03
C ALA A 243 -13.10 -13.66 -13.55
N VAL A 244 -12.98 -13.35 -14.85
CA VAL A 244 -13.74 -12.26 -15.49
C VAL A 244 -15.25 -12.45 -15.26
N HIS A 245 -15.78 -13.61 -15.63
CA HIS A 245 -17.20 -13.90 -15.48
C HIS A 245 -17.64 -13.97 -14.02
N GLN A 246 -16.77 -14.43 -13.11
CA GLN A 246 -17.03 -14.40 -11.68
C GLN A 246 -17.20 -12.95 -11.18
N TRP A 247 -16.31 -12.04 -11.56
CA TRP A 247 -16.42 -10.63 -11.19
C TRP A 247 -17.70 -10.00 -11.72
N MET A 248 -17.99 -10.19 -13.02
CA MET A 248 -19.19 -9.64 -13.64
C MET A 248 -20.46 -10.12 -12.94
N ARG A 249 -20.58 -11.42 -12.65
CA ARG A 249 -21.72 -11.98 -11.90
C ARG A 249 -21.84 -11.38 -10.51
N GLU A 250 -20.73 -11.25 -9.78
CA GLU A 250 -20.71 -10.70 -8.42
C GLU A 250 -21.12 -9.21 -8.41
N ILE A 251 -20.67 -8.43 -9.39
CA ILE A 251 -21.05 -7.02 -9.56
C ILE A 251 -22.57 -6.91 -9.79
N LEU A 252 -23.11 -7.63 -10.77
CA LEU A 252 -24.53 -7.57 -11.12
C LEU A 252 -25.43 -8.07 -9.97
N ASP A 253 -25.02 -9.13 -9.28
CA ASP A 253 -25.78 -9.72 -8.18
C ASP A 253 -25.87 -8.81 -6.93
N LYS A 254 -24.81 -8.03 -6.64
CA LYS A 254 -24.65 -7.32 -5.36
C LYS A 254 -24.74 -5.80 -5.46
N THR A 255 -24.84 -5.25 -6.67
CA THR A 255 -24.91 -3.79 -6.89
C THR A 255 -26.14 -3.41 -7.72
N THR A 256 -26.45 -2.12 -7.77
CA THR A 256 -27.51 -1.58 -8.63
C THR A 256 -27.08 -1.42 -10.10
N LEU A 257 -25.85 -1.82 -10.46
CA LEU A 257 -25.37 -1.77 -11.85
C LEU A 257 -26.09 -2.79 -12.73
N GLU A 258 -26.30 -2.43 -13.98
CA GLU A 258 -26.97 -3.26 -14.98
C GLU A 258 -25.97 -3.85 -15.98
N ARG A 259 -26.44 -4.75 -16.86
CA ARG A 259 -25.55 -5.46 -17.80
C ARG A 259 -24.87 -4.49 -18.77
N GLU A 260 -25.52 -3.38 -19.05
CA GLU A 260 -25.11 -2.29 -19.92
C GLU A 260 -23.92 -1.51 -19.36
N ASP A 261 -23.72 -1.52 -18.04
CA ASP A 261 -22.66 -0.83 -17.31
C ASP A 261 -21.38 -1.67 -17.17
N VAL A 262 -21.49 -3.00 -17.34
CA VAL A 262 -20.41 -3.96 -17.11
C VAL A 262 -19.98 -4.59 -18.43
N GLY A 263 -18.72 -4.44 -18.83
CA GLY A 263 -18.15 -4.94 -20.07
C GLY A 263 -17.14 -6.05 -19.85
N GLU A 264 -17.04 -6.97 -20.80
CA GLU A 264 -16.00 -7.99 -20.87
C GLU A 264 -14.91 -7.58 -21.86
N TYR A 265 -13.64 -7.62 -21.44
CA TYR A 265 -12.49 -7.40 -22.29
C TYR A 265 -11.54 -8.60 -22.28
N THR A 266 -11.89 -9.62 -23.07
CA THR A 266 -11.11 -10.84 -23.28
C THR A 266 -10.60 -10.94 -24.71
N GLY A 267 -9.88 -12.02 -25.05
CA GLY A 267 -9.46 -12.27 -26.43
C GLY A 267 -10.63 -12.42 -27.41
N ASN A 268 -11.78 -12.91 -26.92
CA ASN A 268 -12.95 -13.21 -27.73
C ASN A 268 -13.97 -12.06 -27.79
N LEU A 269 -14.03 -11.22 -26.74
CA LEU A 269 -15.02 -10.15 -26.61
C LEU A 269 -14.34 -8.87 -26.13
N LYS A 270 -14.63 -7.74 -26.79
CA LYS A 270 -13.98 -6.44 -26.53
C LYS A 270 -15.02 -5.36 -26.25
N GLU A 271 -15.71 -5.48 -25.12
CA GLU A 271 -16.73 -4.55 -24.67
C GLU A 271 -16.16 -3.59 -23.63
N ARG A 272 -15.99 -2.32 -23.99
CA ARG A 272 -15.58 -1.26 -23.05
C ARG A 272 -16.82 -0.60 -22.47
N LYS A 273 -16.95 -0.63 -21.15
CA LYS A 273 -18.07 -0.07 -20.39
C LYS A 273 -17.55 0.65 -19.13
N PRO A 274 -18.37 1.42 -18.40
CA PRO A 274 -17.94 2.09 -17.17
C PRO A 274 -17.25 1.15 -16.17
N ILE A 275 -17.74 -0.08 -16.03
CA ILE A 275 -17.00 -1.17 -15.40
C ILE A 275 -16.51 -2.11 -16.50
N THR A 276 -15.20 -2.34 -16.62
CA THR A 276 -14.63 -3.29 -17.58
C THR A 276 -13.81 -4.34 -16.83
N VAL A 277 -14.00 -5.62 -17.17
CA VAL A 277 -13.31 -6.77 -16.55
C VAL A 277 -12.54 -7.58 -17.59
#